data_AF-A0A7S0QXQ5-F1
#
_entry.id   AF-A0A7S0QXQ5-F1
#
_cell.length_a   1.000
_cell.length_b   1.000
_cell.length_c   1.000
_cell.angle_alpha   90.00
_cell.angle_beta   90.00
_cell.angle_gamma   90.00
#
_symmetry.space_group_name_H-M   'P 1'
#
loop_
_entity.id
_entity.type
_entity.pdbx_description
1 polymer ?
#
loop_
_entity_poly.entity_id
_entity_poly.type
_entity_poly.pdbx_seq_one_letter_code
_entity_poly.pdbx_strand_id
1 'polypeptide(L)'
;LMRELQKRAGPVKEELRNMLLDRNITQFSMVPVKRRYAFERDDVQKTQQYVIKIRMPAAVPSLPSDLSGKQYTALFGAQTSPLEALLLKRKLMGPSWITIKSPQAVGSQVSWCKLEMAVSGHKAVAAAPVQKEPPPLTVAALNLKTVINHRHNVNEIAAASVLWCQKVRVDGPMTQGDWNTPAQMRHFSVVRKLDG
;
A
#
# COMPACT_ATOMS: atom_id res chain seq x y z
N LEU A 1 -0.89 -6.40 37.41
CA LEU A 1 -1.82 -5.95 36.34
C LEU A 1 -1.74 -6.82 35.07
N MET A 2 -0.61 -6.89 34.34
CA MET A 2 -0.53 -7.66 33.08
C MET A 2 -0.81 -9.16 33.22
N ARG A 3 -0.36 -9.80 34.31
CA ARG A 3 -0.60 -11.22 34.59
C ARG A 3 -2.09 -11.52 34.80
N GLU A 4 -2.78 -10.65 35.53
CA GLU A 4 -4.23 -10.74 35.76
C GLU A 4 -5.01 -10.55 34.47
N LEU A 5 -4.57 -9.62 33.62
CA LEU A 5 -5.20 -9.36 32.33
C LEU A 5 -5.02 -10.53 31.35
N GLN A 6 -3.87 -11.20 31.39
CA GLN A 6 -3.65 -12.44 30.64
C GLN A 6 -4.54 -13.57 31.14
N LYS A 7 -4.75 -13.69 32.46
CA LYS A 7 -5.63 -14.69 33.06
C LYS A 7 -7.08 -14.46 32.62
N ARG A 8 -7.58 -13.22 32.72
CA ARG A 8 -8.94 -12.85 32.27
C ARG A 8 -9.15 -13.02 30.76
N ALA A 9 -8.10 -12.82 29.97
CA ALA A 9 -8.13 -13.06 28.52
C ALA A 9 -8.05 -14.55 28.14
N GLY A 10 -7.84 -15.46 29.08
CA GLY A 10 -7.65 -16.89 28.82
C GLY A 10 -8.77 -17.52 27.98
N PRO A 11 -10.04 -17.42 28.40
CA PRO A 11 -11.16 -18.02 27.65
C PRO A 11 -11.27 -17.51 26.21
N VAL A 12 -11.19 -16.19 26.01
CA VAL A 12 -11.23 -15.56 24.67
C VAL A 12 -10.06 -16.03 23.80
N LYS A 13 -8.85 -16.10 24.37
CA LYS A 13 -7.66 -16.55 23.65
C LYS A 13 -7.76 -18.02 23.25
N GLU A 14 -8.35 -18.86 24.08
CA GLU A 14 -8.50 -20.28 23.79
C GLU A 14 -9.52 -20.51 22.68
N GLU A 15 -10.67 -19.83 22.73
CA GLU A 15 -11.66 -19.86 21.65
C GLU A 15 -11.06 -19.37 20.32
N LEU A 16 -10.36 -18.24 20.33
CA LEU A 16 -9.69 -17.70 19.14
C LEU A 16 -8.59 -18.64 18.63
N ARG A 17 -7.83 -19.29 19.52
CA ARG A 17 -6.80 -20.27 19.15
C ARG A 17 -7.41 -21.42 18.36
N ASN A 18 -8.47 -22.04 18.89
CA ASN A 18 -9.13 -23.17 18.24
C ASN A 18 -9.70 -22.76 16.89
N MET A 19 -10.39 -21.61 16.82
CA MET A 19 -10.93 -21.06 15.57
C MET A 19 -9.87 -20.86 14.48
N LEU A 20 -8.67 -20.39 14.85
CA LEU A 20 -7.54 -20.20 13.94
C LEU A 20 -6.93 -21.54 13.50
N LEU A 21 -6.78 -22.49 14.42
CA LEU A 21 -6.25 -23.82 14.12
C LEU A 21 -7.19 -24.61 13.20
N ASP A 22 -8.51 -24.54 13.41
CA ASP A 22 -9.53 -25.14 12.54
C ASP A 22 -9.48 -24.60 11.10
N ARG A 23 -8.90 -23.40 10.92
CA ARG A 23 -8.66 -22.75 9.62
C ARG A 23 -7.24 -22.95 9.09
N ASN A 24 -6.48 -23.87 9.67
CA ASN A 24 -5.09 -24.16 9.33
C ASN A 24 -4.13 -22.96 9.51
N ILE A 25 -4.47 -22.01 10.38
CA ILE A 25 -3.61 -20.86 10.71
C ILE A 25 -2.81 -21.22 11.96
N THR A 26 -1.56 -21.66 11.79
CA THR A 26 -0.70 -22.12 12.90
C THR A 26 0.24 -21.04 13.44
N GLN A 27 0.60 -20.06 12.61
CA GLN A 27 1.49 -18.97 12.98
C GLN A 27 0.69 -17.73 13.36
N PHE A 28 0.54 -17.48 14.65
CA PHE A 28 -0.13 -16.26 15.14
C PHE A 28 0.39 -15.84 16.51
N SER A 29 0.15 -14.57 16.86
CA SER A 29 0.37 -14.06 18.21
C SER A 29 -0.84 -13.28 18.71
N MET A 30 -1.16 -13.43 19.99
CA MET A 30 -2.30 -12.79 20.64
C MET A 30 -1.85 -11.98 21.85
N VAL A 31 -2.12 -10.67 21.82
CA VAL A 31 -1.72 -9.75 22.89
C VAL A 31 -2.91 -8.90 23.33
N PRO A 32 -3.26 -8.87 24.63
CA PRO A 32 -4.25 -7.92 25.13
C PRO A 32 -3.76 -6.48 24.98
N VAL A 33 -4.57 -5.61 24.38
CA VAL A 33 -4.25 -4.20 24.16
C VAL A 33 -5.47 -3.33 24.43
N LYS A 34 -5.24 -2.09 24.88
CA LYS A 34 -6.32 -1.09 24.98
C LYS A 34 -6.65 -0.52 23.60
N ARG A 35 -7.94 -0.41 23.26
CA ARG A 35 -8.46 0.25 22.06
C ARG A 35 -9.69 1.08 22.40
N ARG A 36 -9.95 2.11 21.60
CA ARG A 36 -11.15 2.94 21.64
C ARG A 36 -11.96 2.63 20.40
N TYR A 37 -13.27 2.61 20.54
CA TYR A 37 -14.22 2.45 19.46
C TYR A 37 -15.31 3.51 19.59
N ALA A 38 -15.74 4.12 18.47
CA ALA A 38 -16.73 5.20 18.46
C ALA A 38 -17.46 5.27 17.10
N PHE A 39 -17.64 4.12 16.44
CA PHE A 39 -18.25 4.03 15.11
C PHE A 39 -19.68 3.42 15.18
N GLU A 40 -20.23 3.01 14.04
CA GLU A 40 -21.66 2.71 13.83
C GLU A 40 -22.19 1.46 14.55
N ARG A 41 -21.36 0.45 14.82
CA ARG A 41 -21.84 -0.76 15.51
C ARG A 41 -22.31 -0.50 16.94
N ASP A 42 -23.55 -0.90 17.23
CA ASP A 42 -24.16 -0.75 18.56
C ASP A 42 -23.93 -1.95 19.48
N ASP A 43 -23.57 -3.11 18.92
CA ASP A 43 -23.19 -4.31 19.69
C ASP A 43 -21.80 -4.17 20.36
N VAL A 44 -21.04 -3.13 20.00
CA VAL A 44 -19.71 -2.85 20.53
C VAL A 44 -19.73 -1.60 21.38
N GLN A 45 -19.27 -1.71 22.62
CA GLN A 45 -19.19 -0.58 23.54
C GLN A 45 -18.32 0.56 22.95
N LYS A 46 -18.91 1.75 22.86
CA LYS A 46 -18.28 2.98 22.34
C LYS A 46 -17.39 3.65 23.40
N THR A 47 -16.51 2.85 24.02
CA THR A 47 -15.63 3.25 25.13
C THR A 47 -14.21 2.74 24.92
N GLN A 48 -13.30 3.05 25.87
CA GLN A 48 -11.98 2.45 25.89
C GLN A 48 -12.03 1.09 26.61
N GLN A 49 -11.66 0.03 25.90
CA GLN A 49 -11.71 -1.34 26.41
C GLN A 49 -10.45 -2.13 26.05
N TYR A 50 -10.23 -3.24 26.75
CA TYR A 50 -9.19 -4.20 26.40
C TYR A 50 -9.71 -5.17 25.35
N VAL A 51 -8.94 -5.35 24.28
CA VAL A 51 -9.24 -6.28 23.19
C VAL A 51 -8.04 -7.19 22.95
N ILE A 52 -8.28 -8.35 22.31
CA ILE A 52 -7.20 -9.25 21.89
C ILE A 52 -6.72 -8.84 20.50
N LYS A 53 -5.49 -8.35 20.41
CA LYS A 53 -4.83 -8.11 19.12
C LYS A 53 -4.22 -9.41 18.62
N ILE A 54 -4.74 -9.91 17.51
CA ILE A 54 -4.19 -11.03 16.76
C ILE A 54 -3.22 -10.50 15.70
N ARG A 55 -2.07 -11.14 15.53
CA ARG A 55 -1.17 -10.94 14.38
C ARG A 55 -0.91 -12.28 13.72
N MET A 56 -1.04 -12.31 12.40
CA MET A 56 -0.88 -13.49 11.54
C MET A 56 -0.12 -13.07 10.28
N PRO A 57 0.54 -14.00 9.56
CA PRO A 57 1.12 -13.73 8.25
C PRO A 57 0.06 -13.25 7.25
N ALA A 58 0.42 -12.34 6.35
CA ALA A 58 -0.51 -11.87 5.32
C ALA A 58 -0.76 -12.90 4.19
N ALA A 59 0.01 -13.99 4.17
CA ALA A 59 -0.13 -15.07 3.18
C ALA A 59 -1.26 -16.06 3.53
N VAL A 60 -1.80 -16.01 4.75
CA VAL A 60 -2.95 -16.86 5.12
C VAL A 60 -4.26 -16.20 4.67
N PRO A 61 -5.33 -16.98 4.41
CA PRO A 61 -6.62 -16.42 4.03
C PRO A 61 -7.16 -15.41 5.05
N SER A 62 -7.79 -14.33 4.55
CA SER A 62 -8.48 -13.37 5.40
C SER A 62 -9.65 -14.03 6.13
N LEU A 63 -9.87 -13.61 7.38
CA LEU A 63 -11.02 -14.08 8.16
C LEU A 63 -12.30 -13.36 7.71
N PRO A 64 -13.48 -14.02 7.79
CA PRO A 64 -14.77 -13.33 7.62
C PRO A 64 -14.94 -12.22 8.66
N SER A 65 -15.50 -11.08 8.25
CA SER A 65 -15.64 -9.88 9.08
C SER A 65 -16.82 -9.94 10.07
N ASP A 66 -17.76 -10.84 9.83
CA ASP A 66 -18.95 -11.12 10.63
C ASP A 66 -18.72 -12.18 11.72
N LEU A 67 -17.49 -12.70 11.85
CA LEU A 67 -17.15 -13.65 12.90
C LEU A 67 -17.42 -13.07 14.29
N SER A 68 -18.17 -13.85 15.06
CA SER A 68 -18.43 -13.69 16.49
C SER A 68 -18.28 -15.04 17.19
N GLY A 69 -18.25 -15.04 18.52
CA GLY A 69 -18.09 -16.26 19.30
C GLY A 69 -18.71 -16.17 20.68
N LYS A 70 -18.51 -17.22 21.47
CA LYS A 70 -19.05 -17.32 22.83
C LYS A 70 -18.40 -16.31 23.78
N GLN A 71 -17.13 -15.99 23.56
CA GLN A 71 -16.34 -15.10 24.41
C GLN A 71 -16.05 -13.74 23.77
N TYR A 72 -16.41 -13.51 22.50
CA TYR A 72 -16.15 -12.24 21.82
C TYR A 72 -17.31 -11.84 20.89
N THR A 73 -17.63 -10.55 20.87
CA THR A 73 -18.75 -10.03 20.09
C THR A 73 -18.42 -9.82 18.61
N ALA A 74 -17.22 -9.32 18.31
CA ALA A 74 -16.88 -8.88 16.96
C ALA A 74 -15.39 -9.01 16.66
N LEU A 75 -15.07 -9.27 15.39
CA LEU A 75 -13.72 -9.25 14.84
C LEU A 75 -13.50 -7.99 13.97
N PHE A 76 -12.45 -7.23 14.27
CA PHE A 76 -12.10 -6.03 13.51
C PHE A 76 -10.78 -6.21 12.75
N GLY A 77 -10.67 -5.56 11.59
CA GLY A 77 -9.44 -5.52 10.79
C GLY A 77 -9.06 -6.85 10.13
N ALA A 78 -10.00 -7.79 10.00
CA ALA A 78 -9.79 -9.09 9.38
C ALA A 78 -9.39 -9.00 7.89
N GLN A 79 -9.87 -7.97 7.20
CA GLN A 79 -9.67 -7.73 5.77
C GLN A 79 -8.80 -6.50 5.49
N THR A 80 -8.15 -5.92 6.50
CA THR A 80 -7.24 -4.79 6.33
C THR A 80 -6.08 -5.20 5.42
N SER A 81 -5.88 -4.47 4.31
CA SER A 81 -4.83 -4.78 3.36
C SER A 81 -3.42 -4.55 3.94
N PRO A 82 -2.39 -5.27 3.49
CA PRO A 82 -1.00 -5.01 3.90
C PRO A 82 -0.55 -3.57 3.62
N LEU A 83 -1.04 -2.96 2.53
CA LEU A 83 -0.75 -1.57 2.17
C LEU A 83 -1.35 -0.59 3.19
N GLU A 84 -2.62 -0.72 3.52
CA GLU A 84 -3.28 0.11 4.53
C GLU A 84 -2.58 -0.04 5.89
N ALA A 85 -2.27 -1.28 6.29
CA ALA A 85 -1.57 -1.56 7.52
C ALA A 85 -0.16 -0.93 7.55
N LEU A 86 0.55 -0.91 6.42
CA LEU A 86 1.84 -0.24 6.27
C LEU A 86 1.68 1.29 6.44
N LEU A 87 0.81 1.91 5.65
CA LEU A 87 0.61 3.36 5.65
C LEU A 87 0.20 3.86 7.03
N LEU A 88 -0.79 3.24 7.68
CA LEU A 88 -1.28 3.64 8.99
C LEU A 88 -0.25 3.41 10.11
N LYS A 89 0.39 2.23 10.16
CA LYS A 89 1.36 1.93 11.23
C LYS A 89 2.63 2.75 11.11
N ARG A 90 2.98 3.21 9.90
CA ARG A 90 4.18 4.01 9.63
C ARG A 90 3.88 5.50 9.47
N LYS A 91 2.60 5.89 9.56
CA LYS A 91 2.11 7.27 9.45
C LYS A 91 2.53 7.93 8.11
N LEU A 92 2.43 7.18 7.03
CA LEU A 92 2.74 7.68 5.68
C LEU A 92 1.48 8.34 5.11
N MET A 93 1.52 9.67 4.97
CA MET A 93 0.38 10.51 4.61
C MET A 93 0.58 11.09 3.19
N GLY A 94 0.56 10.21 2.19
CA GLY A 94 0.81 10.59 0.79
C GLY A 94 2.29 10.55 0.41
N PRO A 95 2.66 11.10 -0.78
CA PRO A 95 4.04 11.17 -1.23
C PRO A 95 4.90 11.97 -0.26
N SER A 96 5.94 11.34 0.29
CA SER A 96 6.87 11.99 1.21
C SER A 96 8.23 11.31 1.17
N TRP A 97 9.25 12.00 1.68
CA TRP A 97 10.51 11.36 1.98
C TRP A 97 10.34 10.29 3.06
N ILE A 98 11.01 9.16 2.88
CA ILE A 98 11.04 8.06 3.84
C ILE A 98 12.48 7.69 4.19
N THR A 99 12.66 7.17 5.40
CA THR A 99 13.90 6.54 5.85
C THR A 99 13.72 5.04 5.86
N ILE A 100 14.66 4.33 5.24
CA ILE A 100 14.71 2.87 5.21
C ILE A 100 15.90 2.41 6.06
N LYS A 101 15.65 1.51 7.00
CA LYS A 101 16.68 0.93 7.88
C LYS A 101 17.10 -0.45 7.38
N SER A 102 18.41 -0.68 7.34
CA SER A 102 19.03 -1.96 6.97
C SER A 102 18.48 -2.57 5.66
N PRO A 103 18.39 -1.79 4.56
CA PRO A 103 17.92 -2.33 3.29
C PRO A 103 18.87 -3.43 2.79
N GLN A 104 18.31 -4.41 2.08
CA GLN A 104 19.05 -5.48 1.43
C GLN A 104 18.90 -5.35 -0.08
N ALA A 105 19.95 -5.68 -0.84
CA ALA A 105 19.84 -5.79 -2.29
C ALA A 105 18.84 -6.90 -2.66
N VAL A 106 18.08 -6.69 -3.72
CA VAL A 106 17.21 -7.73 -4.27
C VAL A 106 18.05 -8.73 -5.07
N GLY A 107 17.74 -10.03 -4.95
CA GLY A 107 18.49 -11.08 -5.64
C GLY A 107 18.20 -11.16 -7.15
N SER A 108 17.03 -10.66 -7.57
CA SER A 108 16.64 -10.51 -8.97
C SER A 108 15.84 -9.23 -9.13
N GLN A 109 15.95 -8.60 -10.29
CA GLN A 109 15.22 -7.38 -10.61
C GLN A 109 13.72 -7.70 -10.74
N VAL A 110 12.88 -6.98 -10.00
CA VAL A 110 11.41 -7.17 -10.01
C VAL A 110 10.66 -5.96 -10.57
N SER A 111 11.36 -4.86 -10.86
CA SER A 111 10.80 -3.65 -11.44
C SER A 111 11.70 -3.07 -12.53
N TRP A 112 11.20 -2.06 -13.25
CA TRP A 112 11.99 -1.32 -14.23
C TRP A 112 12.70 -0.09 -13.64
N CYS A 113 12.79 0.00 -12.31
CA CYS A 113 13.49 1.07 -11.60
C CYS A 113 15.01 0.84 -11.59
N LYS A 114 15.78 1.94 -11.52
CA LYS A 114 17.25 1.89 -11.49
C LYS A 114 17.84 1.33 -10.19
N LEU A 115 17.09 1.41 -9.09
CA LEU A 115 17.51 0.96 -7.76
C LEU A 115 16.36 0.19 -7.12
N GLU A 116 16.68 -0.99 -6.60
CA GLU A 116 15.74 -1.86 -5.90
C GLU A 116 16.35 -2.35 -4.59
N MET A 117 15.55 -2.28 -3.53
CA MET A 117 15.97 -2.74 -2.20
C MET A 117 14.79 -3.40 -1.48
N ALA A 118 15.08 -4.45 -0.73
CA ALA A 118 14.13 -5.15 0.12
C ALA A 118 14.34 -4.79 1.60
N VAL A 119 13.26 -4.88 2.38
CA VAL A 119 13.28 -4.69 3.84
C VAL A 119 12.58 -5.84 4.53
N SER A 120 13.02 -6.20 5.73
CA SER A 120 12.47 -7.32 6.50
C SER A 120 11.05 -7.07 7.03
N GLY A 121 10.57 -5.82 7.04
CA GLY A 121 9.18 -5.50 7.35
C GLY A 121 8.92 -4.02 7.64
N HIS A 122 7.64 -3.68 7.83
CA HIS A 122 7.16 -2.30 7.97
C HIS A 122 7.91 -1.45 9.01
N LYS A 123 8.46 -2.04 10.08
CA LYS A 123 9.21 -1.31 11.11
C LYS A 123 10.50 -0.66 10.60
N ALA A 124 11.06 -1.18 9.50
CA ALA A 124 12.25 -0.64 8.86
C ALA A 124 11.98 0.62 8.03
N VAL A 125 10.72 0.89 7.68
CA VAL A 125 10.31 2.09 6.93
C VAL A 125 9.82 3.14 7.90
N ALA A 126 10.17 4.41 7.76
CA ALA A 126 9.58 5.51 8.55
C ALA A 126 9.46 6.76 7.69
N ALA A 127 8.52 7.66 8.03
CA ALA A 127 8.58 9.01 7.49
C ALA A 127 9.94 9.65 7.84
N ALA A 128 10.53 10.37 6.90
CA ALA A 128 11.80 11.05 7.14
C ALA A 128 11.60 12.11 8.26
N PRO A 129 12.55 12.23 9.22
CA PRO A 129 12.42 13.16 10.34
C PRO A 129 12.56 14.62 9.93
N VAL A 130 13.24 14.88 8.81
CA VAL A 130 13.43 16.21 8.25
C VAL A 130 12.66 16.30 6.94
N GLN A 131 11.88 17.37 6.82
CA GLN A 131 11.13 17.68 5.61
C GLN A 131 12.14 18.18 4.56
N LYS A 132 12.55 17.29 3.66
CA LYS A 132 13.35 17.64 2.49
C LYS A 132 12.42 18.14 1.39
N GLU A 133 12.93 19.03 0.54
CA GLU A 133 12.20 19.45 -0.67
C GLU A 133 11.85 18.23 -1.52
N PRO A 134 10.62 18.15 -2.06
CA PRO A 134 10.24 17.09 -2.98
C PRO A 134 11.19 17.00 -4.17
N PRO A 135 11.63 15.79 -4.54
CA PRO A 135 12.52 15.63 -5.66
C PRO A 135 11.79 16.04 -6.94
N PRO A 136 12.49 16.63 -7.92
CA PRO A 136 11.86 16.98 -9.16
C PRO A 136 11.52 15.70 -9.95
N LEU A 137 10.40 15.71 -10.66
CA LEU A 137 9.86 14.54 -11.36
C LEU A 137 10.18 14.58 -12.86
N THR A 138 10.06 13.43 -13.52
CA THR A 138 9.97 13.38 -14.99
C THR A 138 8.52 13.16 -15.35
N VAL A 139 7.96 14.06 -16.15
CA VAL A 139 6.55 14.03 -16.59
C VAL A 139 6.53 13.74 -18.08
N ALA A 140 5.67 12.81 -18.51
CA ALA A 140 5.48 12.48 -19.91
C ALA A 140 4.00 12.64 -20.29
N ALA A 141 3.76 13.20 -21.47
CA ALA A 141 2.47 13.27 -22.14
C ALA A 141 2.52 12.38 -23.39
N LEU A 142 1.52 11.52 -23.53
CA LEU A 142 1.37 10.59 -24.64
C LEU A 142 0.12 10.97 -25.44
N ASN A 143 0.27 11.10 -26.77
CA ASN A 143 -0.83 11.28 -27.70
C ASN A 143 -0.83 10.12 -28.71
N LEU A 144 -1.98 9.48 -28.90
CA LEU A 144 -2.15 8.35 -29.79
C LEU A 144 -3.15 8.71 -30.90
N LYS A 145 -2.84 8.28 -32.12
CA LYS A 145 -3.77 8.30 -33.25
C LYS A 145 -4.14 6.86 -33.60
N THR A 146 -5.43 6.57 -33.56
CA THR A 146 -5.98 5.26 -33.91
C THR A 146 -6.81 5.32 -35.18
N VAL A 147 -6.84 4.23 -35.93
CA VAL A 147 -7.66 4.01 -37.12
C VAL A 147 -8.42 2.70 -36.94
N ILE A 148 -9.66 2.64 -37.39
CA ILE A 148 -10.45 1.41 -37.37
C ILE A 148 -10.03 0.54 -38.55
N ASN A 149 -9.52 -0.66 -38.28
CA ASN A 149 -9.38 -1.68 -39.30
C ASN A 149 -10.74 -2.32 -39.55
N HIS A 150 -11.39 -1.99 -40.68
CA HIS A 150 -12.71 -2.51 -41.01
C HIS A 150 -12.75 -4.01 -41.33
N ARG A 151 -11.63 -4.62 -41.75
CA ARG A 151 -11.57 -6.07 -42.02
C ARG A 151 -11.62 -6.88 -40.73
N HIS A 152 -10.91 -6.44 -39.70
CA HIS A 152 -10.81 -7.12 -38.41
C HIS A 152 -11.71 -6.51 -37.32
N ASN A 153 -12.35 -5.37 -37.62
CA ASN A 153 -13.17 -4.59 -36.70
C ASN A 153 -12.47 -4.26 -35.37
N VAL A 154 -11.20 -3.86 -35.45
CA VAL A 154 -10.35 -3.49 -34.30
C VAL A 154 -9.73 -2.10 -34.50
N ASN A 155 -9.41 -1.43 -33.39
CA ASN A 155 -8.64 -0.19 -33.42
C ASN A 155 -7.15 -0.48 -33.53
N GLU A 156 -6.53 0.08 -34.56
CA GLU A 156 -5.09 0.03 -34.78
C GLU A 156 -4.46 1.37 -34.40
N ILE A 157 -3.34 1.34 -33.66
CA ILE A 157 -2.55 2.56 -33.41
C ILE A 157 -1.76 2.87 -34.68
N ALA A 158 -2.09 3.97 -35.34
CA ALA A 158 -1.40 4.45 -36.54
C ALA A 158 -0.13 5.25 -36.18
N ALA A 159 -0.23 6.07 -35.12
CA ALA A 159 0.87 6.88 -34.65
C ALA A 159 0.82 7.10 -33.13
N ALA A 160 1.99 7.32 -32.54
CA ALA A 160 2.16 7.71 -31.16
C ALA A 160 3.18 8.84 -31.06
N SER A 161 2.85 9.89 -30.31
CA SER A 161 3.75 10.99 -29.99
C SER A 161 3.92 11.08 -28.49
N VAL A 162 5.16 11.06 -28.02
CA VAL A 162 5.50 11.23 -26.60
C VAL A 162 6.32 12.50 -26.46
N LEU A 163 5.92 13.33 -25.51
CA LEU A 163 6.69 14.48 -25.06
C LEU A 163 6.96 14.29 -23.57
N TRP A 164 8.21 14.46 -23.14
CA TRP A 164 8.57 14.38 -21.73
C TRP A 164 9.40 15.57 -21.30
N CYS A 165 9.12 16.04 -20.10
CA CYS A 165 9.84 17.09 -19.40
C CYS A 165 10.56 16.48 -18.20
N GLN A 166 11.85 16.72 -18.11
CA GLN A 166 12.64 16.35 -16.94
C GLN A 166 12.61 17.47 -15.91
N LYS A 167 12.97 17.13 -14.67
CA LYS A 167 13.16 18.05 -13.55
C LYS A 167 11.94 18.95 -13.22
N VAL A 168 10.74 18.42 -13.39
CA VAL A 168 9.50 19.15 -13.08
C VAL A 168 9.34 19.32 -11.57
N ARG A 169 9.15 20.56 -11.11
CA ARG A 169 8.84 20.87 -9.70
C ARG A 169 7.34 20.68 -9.45
N VAL A 170 7.00 19.98 -8.37
CA VAL A 170 5.59 19.69 -8.02
C VAL A 170 4.98 20.73 -7.07
N ASP A 171 5.81 21.45 -6.31
CA ASP A 171 5.34 22.38 -5.27
C ASP A 171 5.14 23.82 -5.74
N GLY A 172 5.41 24.12 -7.01
CA GLY A 172 5.32 25.49 -7.50
C GLY A 172 5.37 25.60 -9.01
N PRO A 173 4.94 26.76 -9.54
CA PRO A 173 4.96 27.00 -10.97
C PRO A 173 6.39 27.03 -11.51
N MET A 174 6.55 26.52 -12.73
CA MET A 174 7.77 26.66 -13.51
C MET A 174 7.55 27.72 -14.58
N THR A 175 8.51 28.62 -14.78
CA THR A 175 8.46 29.59 -15.87
C THR A 175 8.68 28.89 -17.21
N GLN A 176 8.26 29.50 -18.31
CA GLN A 176 8.48 28.92 -19.64
C GLN A 176 9.97 28.68 -19.93
N GLY A 177 10.85 29.55 -19.47
CA GLY A 177 12.30 29.36 -19.61
C GLY A 177 12.85 28.14 -18.86
N ASP A 178 12.19 27.71 -17.78
CA ASP A 178 12.64 26.57 -16.95
C ASP A 178 12.40 25.22 -17.63
N TRP A 179 11.31 25.11 -18.41
CA TRP A 179 10.90 23.84 -19.02
C TRP A 179 11.02 23.81 -20.55
N ASN A 180 10.87 24.96 -21.23
CA ASN A 180 10.85 25.03 -22.70
C ASN A 180 12.26 25.15 -23.29
N THR A 181 13.14 24.22 -22.91
CA THR A 181 14.50 24.12 -23.45
C THR A 181 14.74 22.73 -24.05
N PRO A 182 15.57 22.59 -25.09
CA PRO A 182 15.87 21.27 -25.68
C PRO A 182 16.50 20.26 -24.70
N ALA A 183 17.12 20.76 -23.63
CA ALA A 183 17.70 19.92 -22.59
C ALA A 183 16.63 19.33 -21.66
N GLN A 184 15.58 20.10 -21.34
CA GLN A 184 14.55 19.74 -20.37
C GLN A 184 13.35 19.06 -21.02
N MET A 185 12.93 19.53 -22.20
CA MET A 185 11.80 19.02 -22.94
C MET A 185 12.28 18.30 -24.20
N ARG A 186 11.90 17.03 -24.31
CA ARG A 186 12.19 16.20 -25.46
C ARG A 186 10.92 15.53 -25.93
N HIS A 187 10.87 15.20 -27.21
CA HIS A 187 9.75 14.46 -27.77
C HIS A 187 10.24 13.53 -28.87
N PHE A 188 9.46 12.49 -29.12
CA PHE A 188 9.59 11.70 -30.33
C PHE A 188 8.19 11.30 -30.81
N SER A 189 8.07 11.06 -32.10
CA SER A 189 6.87 10.48 -32.69
C SER A 189 7.24 9.24 -33.49
N VAL A 190 6.40 8.23 -33.40
CA VAL A 190 6.48 7.01 -34.18
C VAL A 190 5.21 6.86 -35.00
N VAL A 191 5.37 6.48 -36.26
CA VAL A 191 4.27 6.16 -37.16
C VAL A 191 4.56 4.77 -37.70
N ARG A 192 3.53 3.94 -37.81
CA ARG A 192 3.64 2.61 -38.43
C ARG A 192 2.68 2.47 -39.60
N LYS A 193 2.98 1.53 -40.48
CA LYS A 193 2.04 1.09 -41.51
C LYS A 193 0.87 0.35 -40.84
N LEU A 194 -0.35 0.59 -41.34
CA LEU A 194 -1.55 -0.14 -40.93
C LEU A 194 -1.56 -1.54 -41.54
N ASP A 195 -2.18 -2.49 -40.85
CA ASP A 195 -2.13 -3.90 -41.23
C ASP A 195 -3.20 -4.28 -42.29
N GLY A 196 -4.22 -3.44 -42.53
CA GLY A 196 -5.38 -3.77 -43.38
C GLY A 196 -5.94 -2.69 -44.28
#